data_AF-A0A8J6J697-F1
#
_entry.id   AF-A0A8J6J697-F1
#
_cell.length_a   1.000
_cell.length_b   1.000
_cell.length_c   1.000
_cell.angle_alpha   90.00
_cell.angle_beta   90.00
_cell.angle_gamma   90.00
#
_symmetry.space_group_name_H-M   'P 1'
#
loop_
_entity.id
_entity.type
_entity.pdbx_description
1 polymer ?
#
loop_
_entity_poly.entity_id
_entity_poly.type
_entity_poly.pdbx_seq_one_letter_code
_entity_poly.pdbx_strand_id
1 'polypeptide(L)'
;EMNETFNYLRANGIYSLEDLESRVSEHSAATESLKKTLDEQTARMKAIKQLYDSSAAFQSLKPVYDGLQKIKFEKPRAKYKAEHEAELKQFYAARRKLTGEFPDGKVDMKKLTEEYDELEQAHNTTYGEFKTVRDDLHRLWKVKSCVDTAARFNERTEEQKLQNRPQTRQK
;
A
#
# COMPACT_ATOMS: atom_id res chain seq x y z
N GLU A 1 -33.15 -6.97 -3.21
CA GLU A 1 -32.67 -5.60 -2.94
C GLU A 1 -33.09 -5.03 -1.59
N MET A 2 -34.32 -4.55 -1.36
CA MET A 2 -34.69 -3.86 -0.09
C MET A 2 -34.54 -4.74 1.16
N ASN A 3 -34.94 -6.03 1.08
CA ASN A 3 -34.75 -7.00 2.15
C ASN A 3 -33.28 -7.36 2.41
N GLU A 4 -32.42 -7.30 1.38
CA GLU A 4 -30.98 -7.64 1.53
C GLU A 4 -30.21 -6.51 2.18
N THR A 5 -30.55 -5.25 1.87
CA THR A 5 -29.99 -4.07 2.56
C THR A 5 -30.43 -4.05 4.02
N PHE A 6 -31.72 -4.28 4.29
CA PHE A 6 -32.24 -4.32 5.66
C PHE A 6 -31.58 -5.42 6.50
N ASN A 7 -31.48 -6.64 5.97
CA ASN A 7 -30.82 -7.75 6.66
C ASN A 7 -29.34 -7.47 6.93
N TYR A 8 -28.66 -6.82 5.98
CA TYR A 8 -27.26 -6.43 6.15
C TYR A 8 -27.06 -5.39 7.25
N LEU A 9 -27.87 -4.32 7.26
CA LEU A 9 -27.78 -3.28 8.28
C LEU A 9 -28.03 -3.88 9.67
N ARG A 10 -29.07 -4.71 9.80
CA ARG A 10 -29.37 -5.41 11.05
C ARG A 10 -28.23 -6.34 11.48
N ALA A 11 -27.67 -7.13 10.56
CA ALA A 11 -26.55 -8.04 10.85
C ALA A 11 -25.27 -7.29 11.29
N ASN A 12 -25.09 -6.05 10.82
CA ASN A 12 -23.97 -5.19 11.18
C ASN A 12 -24.28 -4.21 12.33
N GLY A 13 -25.45 -4.33 12.96
CA GLY A 13 -25.84 -3.49 14.09
C GLY A 13 -26.09 -2.02 13.74
N ILE A 14 -26.43 -1.72 12.48
CA ILE A 14 -26.69 -0.36 12.00
C ILE A 14 -28.19 -0.09 12.09
N TYR A 15 -28.62 0.70 13.08
CA TYR A 15 -30.03 0.98 13.36
C TYR A 15 -30.40 2.45 13.16
N SER A 16 -29.41 3.33 13.06
CA SER A 16 -29.57 4.77 12.88
C SER A 16 -28.64 5.32 11.80
N LEU A 17 -28.88 6.58 11.41
CA LEU A 17 -27.98 7.30 10.51
C LEU A 17 -26.59 7.48 11.15
N GLU A 18 -26.55 7.74 12.45
CA GLU A 18 -25.30 7.88 13.22
C GLU A 18 -24.48 6.58 13.22
N ASP A 19 -25.14 5.42 13.40
CA ASP A 19 -24.46 4.12 13.32
C ASP A 19 -23.86 3.90 11.92
N LEU A 20 -24.60 4.29 10.86
CA LEU A 20 -24.13 4.15 9.48
C LEU A 20 -22.92 5.05 9.22
N GLU A 21 -22.97 6.30 9.66
CA GLU A 21 -21.86 7.26 9.54
C GLU A 21 -20.63 6.81 10.32
N SER A 22 -20.80 6.34 11.56
CA SER A 22 -19.73 5.75 12.37
C SER A 22 -19.09 4.56 11.64
N ARG A 23 -19.92 3.64 11.13
CA ARG A 23 -19.41 2.44 10.44
C ARG A 23 -18.64 2.78 9.17
N VAL A 24 -19.13 3.73 8.36
CA VAL A 24 -18.43 4.25 7.17
C VAL A 24 -17.09 4.86 7.57
N SER A 25 -17.06 5.66 8.63
CA SER A 25 -15.83 6.29 9.14
C SER A 25 -14.81 5.24 9.61
N GLU A 26 -15.24 4.27 10.41
CA GLU A 26 -14.42 3.14 10.88
C GLU A 26 -13.81 2.36 9.72
N HIS A 27 -14.64 1.97 8.74
CA HIS A 27 -14.18 1.18 7.58
C HIS A 27 -13.26 1.98 6.68
N SER A 28 -13.50 3.29 6.53
CA SER A 28 -12.62 4.18 5.79
C SER A 28 -11.24 4.28 6.46
N ALA A 29 -11.20 4.50 7.77
CA ALA A 29 -9.96 4.56 8.54
C ALA A 29 -9.19 3.22 8.49
N ALA A 30 -9.89 2.10 8.66
CA ALA A 30 -9.30 0.77 8.55
C ALA A 30 -8.74 0.49 7.14
N THR A 31 -9.47 0.88 6.09
CA THR A 31 -9.02 0.73 4.70
C THR A 31 -7.73 1.52 4.43
N GLU A 32 -7.67 2.78 4.88
CA GLU A 32 -6.46 3.60 4.72
C GLU A 32 -5.27 3.05 5.53
N SER A 33 -5.51 2.59 6.75
CA SER A 33 -4.47 1.96 7.57
C SER A 33 -3.92 0.69 6.92
N LEU A 34 -4.79 -0.22 6.47
CA LEU A 34 -4.39 -1.47 5.82
C LEU A 34 -3.65 -1.20 4.49
N LYS A 35 -4.12 -0.22 3.72
CA LYS A 35 -3.44 0.20 2.48
C LYS A 35 -2.01 0.68 2.77
N LYS A 36 -1.82 1.51 3.80
CA LYS A 36 -0.50 1.98 4.20
C LYS A 36 0.41 0.80 4.58
N THR A 37 -0.10 -0.17 5.34
CA THR A 37 0.65 -1.39 5.69
C THR A 37 1.03 -2.19 4.44
N LEU A 38 0.13 -2.37 3.47
CA LEU A 38 0.42 -3.05 2.20
C LEU A 38 1.49 -2.34 1.38
N ASP A 39 1.45 -1.01 1.33
CA ASP A 39 2.45 -0.20 0.63
C ASP A 39 3.83 -0.35 1.29
N GLU A 40 3.90 -0.34 2.61
CA GLU A 40 5.13 -0.55 3.39
C GLU A 40 5.70 -1.97 3.18
N GLN A 41 4.85 -3.00 3.27
CA GLN A 41 5.23 -4.40 3.01
C GLN A 41 5.76 -4.55 1.58
N THR A 42 5.04 -4.03 0.58
CA THR A 42 5.45 -4.06 -0.82
C THR A 42 6.79 -3.36 -1.04
N ALA A 43 6.98 -2.19 -0.42
CA ALA A 43 8.23 -1.45 -0.50
C ALA A 43 9.40 -2.25 0.08
N ARG A 44 9.21 -2.93 1.22
CA ARG A 44 10.25 -3.76 1.82
C ARG A 44 10.54 -5.03 1.01
N MET A 45 9.53 -5.72 0.50
CA MET A 45 9.72 -6.86 -0.43
C MET A 45 10.54 -6.45 -1.67
N LYS A 46 10.27 -5.26 -2.22
CA LYS A 46 11.02 -4.70 -3.34
C LYS A 46 12.46 -4.35 -2.96
N ALA A 47 12.68 -3.79 -1.77
CA ALA A 47 14.02 -3.49 -1.27
C ALA A 47 14.85 -4.78 -1.11
N ILE A 48 14.25 -5.84 -0.57
CA ILE A 48 14.88 -7.16 -0.45
C ILE A 48 15.28 -7.69 -1.84
N LYS A 49 14.38 -7.67 -2.82
CA LYS A 49 14.70 -8.06 -4.21
C LYS A 49 15.88 -7.27 -4.80
N GLN A 50 15.94 -5.96 -4.54
CA GLN A 50 17.07 -5.14 -4.98
C GLN A 50 18.40 -5.50 -4.28
N LEU A 51 18.35 -6.00 -3.05
CA LEU A 51 19.53 -6.54 -2.36
C LEU A 51 20.00 -7.84 -2.99
N TYR A 52 19.10 -8.73 -3.43
CA TYR A 52 19.45 -9.91 -4.23
C TYR A 52 20.21 -9.50 -5.51
N ASP A 53 19.65 -8.58 -6.28
CA ASP A 53 20.26 -8.09 -7.53
C ASP A 53 21.63 -7.45 -7.26
N SER A 54 21.73 -6.65 -6.19
CA SER A 54 22.99 -6.02 -5.78
C SER A 54 24.02 -7.06 -5.34
N SER A 55 23.61 -8.11 -4.64
CA SER A 55 24.48 -9.22 -4.23
C SER A 55 25.03 -9.97 -5.44
N ALA A 56 24.16 -10.29 -6.41
CA ALA A 56 24.55 -10.93 -7.65
C ALA A 56 25.54 -10.08 -8.46
N ALA A 57 25.25 -8.78 -8.63
CA ALA A 57 26.13 -7.84 -9.31
C ALA A 57 27.48 -7.66 -8.58
N PHE A 58 27.47 -7.62 -7.25
CA PHE A 58 28.69 -7.54 -6.46
C PHE A 58 29.58 -8.76 -6.70
N GLN A 59 29.01 -9.97 -6.66
CA GLN A 59 29.75 -11.21 -6.88
C GLN A 59 30.30 -11.32 -8.31
N SER A 60 29.49 -11.00 -9.33
CA SER A 60 29.89 -11.12 -10.73
C SER A 60 30.97 -10.10 -11.13
N LEU A 61 30.95 -8.91 -10.54
CA LEU A 61 31.91 -7.83 -10.83
C LEU A 61 33.12 -7.82 -9.90
N LYS A 62 33.12 -8.65 -8.84
CA LYS A 62 34.24 -8.78 -7.92
C LYS A 62 35.57 -9.10 -8.63
N PRO A 63 35.64 -9.98 -9.64
CA PRO A 63 36.89 -10.26 -10.35
C PRO A 63 37.48 -9.04 -11.05
N VAL A 64 36.64 -8.14 -11.60
CA VAL A 64 37.07 -6.88 -12.23
C VAL A 64 37.68 -5.95 -11.18
N TYR A 65 37.02 -5.82 -10.03
CA TYR A 65 37.57 -5.05 -8.91
C TYR A 65 38.89 -5.63 -8.38
N ASP A 66 38.96 -6.95 -8.18
CA ASP A 66 40.17 -7.63 -7.72
C ASP A 66 41.32 -7.50 -8.73
N GLY A 67 41.01 -7.56 -10.03
CA GLY A 67 41.94 -7.30 -11.13
C GLY A 67 42.54 -5.89 -11.03
N LEU A 68 41.69 -4.89 -10.83
CA LEU A 68 42.14 -3.52 -10.57
C LEU A 68 43.06 -3.45 -9.35
N GLN A 69 42.73 -4.11 -8.22
CA GLN A 69 43.55 -4.07 -7.00
C GLN A 69 44.96 -4.67 -7.18
N LYS A 70 45.12 -5.64 -8.08
CA LYS A 70 46.43 -6.27 -8.37
C LYS A 70 47.38 -5.37 -9.16
N ILE A 71 46.88 -4.36 -9.89
CA ILE A 71 47.70 -3.45 -10.69
C ILE A 71 48.33 -2.38 -9.79
N LYS A 72 49.65 -2.48 -9.61
CA LYS A 72 50.44 -1.58 -8.73
C LYS A 72 50.88 -0.28 -9.40
N PHE A 73 51.06 -0.27 -10.72
CA PHE A 73 51.54 0.90 -11.45
C PHE A 73 50.38 1.77 -11.94
N GLU A 74 50.51 3.10 -11.82
CA GLU A 74 49.42 4.03 -12.09
C GLU A 74 48.95 4.03 -13.56
N LYS A 75 49.87 4.06 -14.52
CA LYS A 75 49.53 4.10 -15.95
C LYS A 75 48.65 2.91 -16.40
N PRO A 76 49.03 1.64 -16.16
CA PRO A 76 48.16 0.51 -16.49
C PRO A 76 46.89 0.46 -15.62
N ARG A 77 46.94 0.95 -14.38
CA ARG A 77 45.75 1.02 -13.52
C ARG A 77 44.70 1.99 -14.08
N ALA A 78 45.13 3.14 -14.60
CA ALA A 78 44.25 4.12 -15.24
C ALA A 78 43.63 3.56 -16.52
N LYS A 79 44.42 2.88 -17.37
CA LYS A 79 43.93 2.19 -18.57
C LYS A 79 42.87 1.14 -18.23
N TYR A 80 43.13 0.28 -17.24
CA TYR A 80 42.19 -0.74 -16.77
C TYR A 80 40.87 -0.12 -16.25
N LYS A 81 40.95 0.99 -15.50
CA LYS A 81 39.76 1.71 -15.04
C LYS A 81 38.92 2.25 -16.20
N ALA A 82 39.55 2.74 -17.26
CA ALA A 82 38.85 3.26 -18.43
C ALA A 82 38.19 2.13 -19.24
N GLU A 83 38.88 0.99 -19.40
CA GLU A 83 38.33 -0.19 -20.06
C GLU A 83 37.14 -0.80 -19.30
N HIS A 84 37.19 -0.77 -17.96
CA HIS A 84 36.18 -1.36 -17.07
C HIS A 84 35.32 -0.35 -16.31
N GLU A 85 35.14 0.85 -16.85
CA GLU A 85 34.52 1.96 -16.12
C GLU A 85 33.08 1.63 -15.67
N ALA A 86 32.27 1.11 -16.59
CA ALA A 86 30.87 0.77 -16.33
C ALA A 86 30.73 -0.34 -15.28
N GLU A 87 31.55 -1.38 -15.37
CA GLU A 87 31.57 -2.52 -14.45
C GLU A 87 32.01 -2.09 -13.05
N LEU A 88 33.07 -1.29 -12.96
CA LEU A 88 33.52 -0.75 -11.67
C LEU A 88 32.45 0.16 -11.04
N LYS A 89 31.77 1.00 -11.84
CA LYS A 89 30.66 1.84 -11.36
C LYS A 89 29.52 1.00 -10.81
N GLN A 90 29.13 -0.07 -11.51
CA GLN A 90 28.10 -1.01 -11.04
C GLN A 90 28.53 -1.74 -9.77
N PHE A 91 29.79 -2.21 -9.69
CA PHE A 91 30.34 -2.85 -8.50
C PHE A 91 30.28 -1.95 -7.27
N TYR A 92 30.70 -0.68 -7.40
CA TYR A 92 30.65 0.27 -6.28
C TYR A 92 29.21 0.62 -5.88
N ALA A 93 28.28 0.72 -6.85
CA ALA A 93 26.88 0.94 -6.55
C ALA A 93 26.25 -0.25 -5.78
N ALA A 94 26.52 -1.48 -6.24
CA ALA A 94 26.11 -2.70 -5.58
C ALA A 94 26.68 -2.80 -4.16
N ARG A 95 27.99 -2.59 -4.02
CA ARG A 95 28.67 -2.56 -2.71
C ARG A 95 28.03 -1.54 -1.78
N ARG A 96 27.76 -0.31 -2.25
CA ARG A 96 27.15 0.76 -1.43
C ARG A 96 25.77 0.37 -0.92
N LYS A 97 24.92 -0.23 -1.77
CA LYS A 97 23.60 -0.72 -1.37
C LYS A 97 23.70 -1.80 -0.31
N LEU A 98 24.57 -2.81 -0.52
CA LEU A 98 24.76 -3.90 0.43
C LEU A 98 25.30 -3.40 1.77
N THR A 99 26.28 -2.49 1.78
CA THR A 99 26.80 -1.91 3.03
C THR A 99 25.80 -1.03 3.78
N GLY A 100 24.77 -0.52 3.10
CA GLY A 100 23.69 0.22 3.74
C GLY A 100 22.80 -0.67 4.62
N GLU A 101 22.55 -1.91 4.17
CA GLU A 101 21.76 -2.91 4.91
C GLU A 101 22.62 -3.76 5.85
N PHE A 102 23.85 -4.07 5.43
CA PHE A 102 24.82 -4.91 6.14
C PHE A 102 26.11 -4.11 6.40
N PRO A 103 26.17 -3.29 7.48
CA PRO A 103 27.31 -2.43 7.76
C PRO A 103 28.62 -3.19 8.03
N ASP A 104 28.51 -4.43 8.51
CA ASP A 104 29.63 -5.35 8.73
C ASP A 104 30.15 -5.99 7.42
N GLY A 105 29.47 -5.73 6.29
CA GLY A 105 29.80 -6.24 4.97
C GLY A 105 29.45 -7.71 4.76
N LYS A 106 28.82 -8.37 5.74
CA LYS A 106 28.42 -9.77 5.65
C LYS A 106 26.96 -9.86 5.25
N VAL A 107 26.73 -10.06 3.96
CA VAL A 107 25.39 -10.25 3.42
C VAL A 107 24.84 -11.60 3.89
N ASP A 108 23.85 -11.57 4.78
CA ASP A 108 23.12 -12.76 5.21
C ASP A 108 21.93 -13.01 4.28
N MET A 109 22.15 -13.81 3.26
CA MET A 109 21.13 -14.14 2.26
C MET A 109 20.01 -15.02 2.84
N LYS A 110 20.31 -15.83 3.85
CA LYS A 110 19.31 -16.69 4.50
C LYS A 110 18.30 -15.82 5.23
N LYS A 111 18.79 -14.84 6.00
CA LYS A 111 17.96 -13.87 6.70
C LYS A 111 17.05 -13.08 5.74
N LEU A 112 17.57 -12.63 4.58
CA LEU A 112 16.75 -11.93 3.59
C LEU A 112 15.66 -12.82 2.97
N THR A 113 15.94 -14.11 2.81
CA THR A 113 14.97 -15.08 2.27
C THR A 113 13.85 -15.30 3.28
N GLU A 114 14.21 -15.57 4.54
CA GLU A 114 13.25 -15.74 5.63
C GLU A 114 12.37 -14.50 5.81
N GLU A 115 12.97 -13.30 5.80
CA GLU A 115 12.21 -12.05 5.88
C GLU A 115 11.26 -11.88 4.68
N TYR A 116 11.70 -12.19 3.46
CA TYR A 116 10.84 -12.10 2.29
C TYR A 116 9.64 -13.05 2.39
N ASP A 117 9.86 -14.31 2.80
CA ASP A 117 8.81 -15.31 2.90
C ASP A 117 7.78 -14.95 3.99
N GLU A 118 8.25 -14.49 5.15
CA GLU A 118 7.38 -13.98 6.22
C GLU A 118 6.57 -12.77 5.75
N LEU A 119 7.22 -11.84 5.05
CA LEU A 119 6.59 -10.62 4.56
C LEU A 119 5.57 -10.91 3.46
N GLU A 120 5.82 -11.89 2.60
CA GLU A 120 4.86 -12.34 1.58
C GLU A 120 3.61 -12.96 2.21
N GLN A 121 3.77 -13.79 3.24
CA GLN A 121 2.65 -14.35 4.01
C GLN A 121 1.84 -13.25 4.71
N ALA A 122 2.52 -12.31 5.38
CA ALA A 122 1.90 -11.17 6.03
C ALA A 122 1.14 -10.30 5.03
N HIS A 123 1.75 -9.98 3.88
CA HIS A 123 1.13 -9.20 2.82
C HIS A 123 -0.14 -9.86 2.28
N ASN A 124 -0.12 -11.17 2.01
CA ASN A 124 -1.29 -11.89 1.54
C ASN A 124 -2.43 -11.87 2.57
N THR A 125 -2.10 -11.97 3.86
CA THR A 125 -3.07 -11.89 4.96
C THR A 125 -3.68 -10.49 5.03
N THR A 126 -2.84 -9.44 5.11
CA THR A 126 -3.27 -8.03 5.13
C THR A 126 -4.10 -7.67 3.90
N TYR A 127 -3.75 -8.21 2.72
CA TYR A 127 -4.50 -7.97 1.49
C TYR A 127 -5.90 -8.60 1.53
N GLY A 128 -6.03 -9.79 2.11
CA GLY A 128 -7.33 -10.43 2.34
C GLY A 128 -8.24 -9.61 3.26
N GLU A 129 -7.69 -9.08 4.34
CA GLU A 129 -8.40 -8.17 5.26
C GLU A 129 -8.79 -6.87 4.57
N PHE A 130 -7.85 -6.24 3.87
CA PHE A 130 -8.08 -5.01 3.10
C PHE A 130 -9.23 -5.18 2.11
N LYS A 131 -9.23 -6.28 1.35
CA LYS A 131 -10.28 -6.57 0.38
C LYS A 131 -11.65 -6.67 1.06
N THR A 132 -11.73 -7.40 2.16
CA THR A 132 -12.97 -7.57 2.93
C THR A 132 -13.51 -6.24 3.44
N VAL A 133 -12.67 -5.44 4.10
CA VAL A 133 -13.07 -4.13 4.66
C VAL A 133 -13.47 -3.15 3.56
N ARG A 134 -12.73 -3.12 2.44
CA ARG A 134 -13.03 -2.24 1.30
C ARG A 134 -14.34 -2.62 0.60
N ASP A 135 -14.59 -3.92 0.43
CA ASP A 135 -15.83 -4.39 -0.19
C ASP A 135 -17.04 -4.09 0.70
N ASP A 136 -16.89 -4.20 2.04
CA ASP A 136 -17.93 -3.78 2.99
C ASP A 136 -18.13 -2.25 3.00
N LEU A 137 -17.04 -1.48 2.95
CA LEU A 137 -17.09 -0.03 2.82
C LEU A 137 -17.90 0.38 1.58
N HIS A 138 -17.64 -0.22 0.42
CA HIS A 138 -18.41 0.04 -0.80
C HIS A 138 -19.91 -0.24 -0.62
N ARG A 139 -20.26 -1.28 0.15
CA ARG A 139 -21.67 -1.57 0.47
C ARG A 139 -22.27 -0.49 1.36
N LEU A 140 -21.57 -0.06 2.41
CA LEU A 140 -22.01 1.03 3.29
C LEU A 140 -22.24 2.34 2.52
N TRP A 141 -21.33 2.69 1.60
CA TRP A 141 -21.47 3.87 0.74
C TRP A 141 -22.71 3.81 -0.15
N LYS A 142 -23.05 2.63 -0.69
CA LYS A 142 -24.29 2.44 -1.46
C LYS A 142 -25.53 2.70 -0.59
N VAL A 143 -25.55 2.14 0.62
CA VAL A 143 -26.66 2.38 1.56
C VAL A 143 -26.77 3.86 1.91
N LYS A 144 -25.65 4.49 2.27
CA LYS A 144 -25.62 5.92 2.61
C LYS A 144 -26.16 6.78 1.48
N SER A 145 -25.75 6.52 0.25
CA SER A 145 -26.24 7.22 -0.95
C SER A 145 -27.76 7.06 -1.14
N CYS A 146 -28.31 5.86 -0.92
CA CYS A 146 -29.76 5.63 -0.97
C CYS A 146 -30.51 6.42 0.11
N VAL A 147 -30.00 6.42 1.35
CA VAL A 147 -30.59 7.16 2.48
C VAL A 147 -30.56 8.67 2.22
N ASP A 148 -29.41 9.21 1.79
CA ASP A 148 -29.25 10.63 1.45
C ASP A 148 -30.21 11.06 0.33
N THR A 149 -30.40 10.20 -0.68
CA THR A 149 -31.33 10.45 -1.79
C THR A 149 -32.78 10.46 -1.33
N ALA A 150 -33.17 9.51 -0.46
CA ALA A 150 -34.52 9.45 0.10
C ALA A 150 -34.82 10.64 1.02
N ALA A 151 -33.86 11.06 1.84
CA ALA A 151 -33.98 12.23 2.71
C ALA A 151 -34.26 13.51 1.89
N ARG A 152 -33.47 13.75 0.83
CA ARG A 152 -33.66 14.90 -0.09
C ARG A 152 -34.98 14.85 -0.85
N PHE A 153 -35.51 13.67 -1.12
CA PHE A 153 -36.83 13.53 -1.75
C PHE A 153 -37.95 13.90 -0.77
N ASN A 154 -37.85 13.45 0.48
CA ASN A 154 -38.82 13.78 1.53
C ASN A 154 -38.82 15.27 1.86
N GLU A 155 -37.65 15.89 2.02
CA GLU A 155 -37.52 17.34 2.26
C GLU A 155 -38.24 18.15 1.18
N ARG A 156 -37.96 17.87 -0.11
CA ARG A 156 -38.63 18.54 -1.24
C ARG A 156 -40.15 18.34 -1.24
N THR A 157 -40.61 17.15 -0.82
CA THR A 157 -42.04 16.85 -0.76
C THR A 157 -42.72 17.63 0.36
N GLU A 158 -42.08 17.73 1.53
CA GLU A 158 -42.59 18.52 2.66
C GLU A 158 -42.58 20.03 2.36
N GLU A 159 -41.53 20.54 1.71
CA GLU A 159 -41.47 21.93 1.23
C GLU A 159 -42.62 22.24 0.24
N GLN A 160 -42.87 21.35 -0.72
CA GLN A 160 -44.00 21.50 -1.65
C GLN A 160 -45.36 21.47 -0.95
N LYS A 161 -45.55 20.60 0.07
CA LYS A 161 -46.80 20.58 0.85
C LYS A 161 -47.00 21.87 1.65
N LEU A 162 -45.93 22.41 2.24
CA LEU A 162 -45.97 23.68 2.97
C LEU A 162 -46.28 24.86 2.04
N GLN A 163 -45.73 24.87 0.82
CA GLN A 163 -45.97 25.91 -0.17
C GLN A 163 -47.39 25.87 -0.77
N ASN A 164 -47.99 24.68 -0.87
CA ASN A 164 -49.36 24.49 -1.40
C ASN A 164 -50.47 24.57 -0.32
N ARG A 165 -50.14 24.96 0.92
CA ARG A 165 -51.13 25.08 2.01
C ARG A 165 -51.99 26.34 1.80
N PRO A 166 -53.33 26.23 1.65
CA PRO A 166 -54.17 27.40 1.40
C PRO A 166 -54.13 28.36 2.60
N GLN A 167 -53.81 29.63 2.35
CA GLN A 167 -53.92 30.70 3.35
C GLN A 167 -55.40 30.92 3.67
N THR A 168 -55.90 30.33 4.76
CA THR A 168 -57.20 30.69 5.32
C THR A 168 -57.12 32.13 5.84
N ARG A 169 -57.49 33.07 4.98
CA ARG A 169 -57.73 34.48 5.31
C ARG A 169 -58.97 34.54 6.20
N GLN A 170 -58.77 34.53 7.51
CA GLN A 170 -59.86 34.86 8.44
C GLN A 170 -60.16 36.35 8.32
N LYS A 171 -61.45 36.64 8.14
CA LYS A 171 -62.04 37.97 7.92
C LYS A 171 -62.13 38.76 9.22
#